data_AF-L8GKQ2-F1
#
_entry.id   AF-L8GKQ2-F1
#
_cell.length_a   1.000
_cell.length_b   1.000
_cell.length_c   1.000
_cell.angle_alpha   90.00
_cell.angle_beta   90.00
_cell.angle_gamma   90.00
#
_symmetry.space_group_name_H-M   'P 1'
#
loop_
_entity.id
_entity.type
_entity.pdbx_description
1 polymer ?
#
loop_
_entity_poly.entity_id
_entity_poly.type
_entity_poly.pdbx_seq_one_letter_code
_entity_poly.pdbx_strand_id
1 'polypeptide(L)'
;MKRLARPQCQAAGMRGRAVGSSPSYLTGNTARSFSLRILAPMARFHGGVSDGGGGGPPRHHKPDHHGKEGSSAFSLAALWRKISGQEEAEDQKRKEEEEKEVDYRKEAEDVQEQNKQMRVITWVGLGLNILLGTGKAIAGTVSAAPSRMGNSQALVADAVHSFTDGISDIVTLWAIHMMQLPHNAQYPYGHGKFETMGTFLVAVTLVATGVGIGGHAVDSLMNMSTEVPSNLALYGALGSILFKEALYHATVRIGKRAGSELLIANAWHHRTDAISSVVALFGVAGAQYGVAWLDPVAGLAVGVMIVKMGVEMGMKSVRELTDASIEHDMLNYMEKLIRNVEGVVEARKIRARKMGTYSIVDVKIQVDHLLSVSAAHQVAKRVRLTLLDAVPQVNDVMVHVDPEPPQSQTLQTLMRPQSEIYQDVVAKVDLFPEVYLSYMCCHYYNMRLTVEVDLLFGDETISLKQAQELAKKIQKEVLAIKDVHHADIMVNLTLQSANKEREWNNWIKQQRMMRARMEEEGGKGLGDLKLPLSPPSLPSFPAIREAEYPQGRPGHMWK
;
A
#
# COMPACT_ATOMS: atom_id res chain seq x y z
N MET A 1 14.87 0.28 -57.90
CA MET A 1 13.95 1.36 -57.46
C MET A 1 14.62 2.16 -56.34
N LYS A 2 14.21 3.42 -56.18
CA LYS A 2 14.97 4.58 -55.68
C LYS A 2 15.64 4.47 -54.29
N ARG A 3 16.78 5.20 -54.21
CA ARG A 3 17.59 5.60 -53.04
C ARG A 3 16.81 6.36 -51.97
N LEU A 4 17.32 6.36 -50.73
CA LEU A 4 17.74 7.50 -49.88
C LEU A 4 17.99 6.98 -48.44
N ALA A 5 19.23 6.76 -48.00
CA ALA A 5 20.09 7.72 -47.31
C ALA A 5 19.40 8.45 -46.13
N ARG A 6 19.69 8.04 -44.90
CA ARG A 6 19.58 8.86 -43.67
C ARG A 6 21.00 9.08 -43.12
N PRO A 7 21.37 10.31 -42.71
CA PRO A 7 22.68 10.58 -42.13
C PRO A 7 22.76 10.24 -40.64
N GLN A 8 23.97 9.91 -40.23
CA GLN A 8 24.43 9.75 -38.85
C GLN A 8 24.38 11.09 -38.09
N CYS A 9 23.96 11.06 -36.83
CA CYS A 9 24.45 11.97 -35.80
C CYS A 9 25.10 11.14 -34.69
N GLN A 10 26.39 11.39 -34.48
CA GLN A 10 27.21 10.89 -33.39
C GLN A 10 26.72 11.48 -32.07
N ALA A 11 26.47 10.62 -31.07
CA ALA A 11 26.40 11.03 -29.67
C ALA A 11 27.73 10.65 -29.00
N ALA A 12 28.60 11.64 -28.83
CA ALA A 12 29.77 11.55 -27.97
C ALA A 12 29.34 11.60 -26.51
N GLY A 13 29.95 10.76 -25.67
CA GLY A 13 29.51 10.50 -24.31
C GLY A 13 29.78 11.62 -23.30
N MET A 14 28.96 11.62 -22.25
CA MET A 14 29.32 12.11 -20.94
C MET A 14 28.91 11.08 -19.88
N ARG A 15 29.88 10.70 -19.05
CA ARG A 15 29.72 9.88 -17.85
C ARG A 15 28.97 10.70 -16.80
N GLY A 16 27.90 10.14 -16.22
CA GLY A 16 27.21 10.70 -15.07
C GLY A 16 26.62 9.57 -14.23
N ARG A 17 27.06 9.48 -12.96
CA ARG A 17 26.69 8.46 -11.98
C ARG A 17 25.18 8.50 -11.68
N ALA A 18 24.48 7.37 -11.85
CA ALA A 18 23.16 7.17 -11.27
C ALA A 18 23.34 6.71 -9.81
N VAL A 19 23.03 7.61 -8.87
CA VAL A 19 22.87 7.27 -7.45
C VAL A 19 21.52 6.59 -7.29
N GLY A 20 21.56 5.30 -6.93
CA GLY A 20 20.38 4.54 -6.55
C GLY A 20 19.92 4.91 -5.15
N SER A 21 18.61 5.05 -4.97
CA SER A 21 17.96 5.10 -3.66
C SER A 21 16.79 4.12 -3.65
N SER A 22 17.12 2.86 -3.37
CA SER A 22 16.20 1.89 -2.79
C SER A 22 16.47 1.85 -1.28
N PRO A 23 15.45 1.82 -0.40
CA PRO A 23 15.66 1.59 1.01
C PRO A 23 15.91 0.08 1.23
N SER A 24 17.17 -0.27 1.40
CA SER A 24 17.58 -1.61 1.83
C SER A 24 17.38 -1.74 3.34
N TYR A 25 16.54 -2.69 3.73
CA TYR A 25 16.43 -3.21 5.09
C TYR A 25 17.79 -3.74 5.56
N LEU A 26 18.30 -3.21 6.67
CA LEU A 26 19.51 -3.68 7.32
C LEU A 26 19.15 -4.45 8.60
N THR A 27 19.09 -5.77 8.46
CA THR A 27 19.47 -6.70 9.52
C THR A 27 20.99 -6.68 9.65
N GLY A 28 21.53 -6.32 10.81
CA GLY A 28 22.99 -6.31 11.00
C GLY A 28 23.45 -5.77 12.34
N ASN A 29 23.48 -6.65 13.33
CA ASN A 29 24.01 -6.44 14.67
C ASN A 29 25.50 -6.08 14.63
N THR A 30 25.89 -4.83 14.94
CA THR A 30 27.21 -4.51 15.54
C THR A 30 27.09 -3.25 16.39
N ALA A 31 27.03 -3.44 17.71
CA ALA A 31 27.14 -2.39 18.69
C ALA A 31 28.55 -1.77 18.66
N ARG A 32 28.65 -0.47 18.35
CA ARG A 32 29.73 0.41 18.83
C ARG A 32 29.15 1.76 19.19
N SER A 33 29.02 1.96 20.49
CA SER A 33 28.71 3.23 21.17
C SER A 33 29.73 4.31 20.83
N PHE A 34 29.28 5.46 20.31
CA PHE A 34 30.03 6.72 20.34
C PHE A 34 29.17 7.77 21.05
N SER A 35 29.39 7.92 22.34
CA SER A 35 28.82 8.97 23.19
C SER A 35 29.71 10.22 23.13
N LEU A 36 29.20 11.31 22.55
CA LEU A 36 29.83 12.63 22.61
C LEU A 36 29.48 13.28 23.97
N ARG A 37 30.47 13.37 24.87
CA ARG A 37 30.40 14.14 26.11
C ARG A 37 30.66 15.62 25.81
N ILE A 38 29.71 16.50 26.12
CA ILE A 38 29.97 17.94 26.25
C ILE A 38 30.29 18.22 27.72
N LEU A 39 31.52 18.69 27.97
CA LEU A 39 32.06 19.12 29.27
C LEU A 39 31.59 20.56 29.58
N ALA A 40 30.99 20.77 30.74
CA ALA A 40 30.82 22.10 31.36
C ALA A 40 31.88 22.28 32.48
N PRO A 41 32.46 23.48 32.67
CA PRO A 41 33.49 23.69 33.68
C PRO A 41 32.90 23.97 35.07
N MET A 42 33.43 23.29 36.09
CA MET A 42 33.22 23.60 37.50
C MET A 42 34.04 24.85 37.91
N ALA A 43 33.38 25.83 38.52
CA ALA A 43 34.03 26.85 39.34
C ALA A 43 33.72 26.57 40.82
N ARG A 44 34.78 26.27 41.60
CA ARG A 44 34.77 26.25 43.07
C ARG A 44 34.99 27.67 43.59
N PHE A 45 34.25 28.08 44.61
CA PHE A 45 34.73 29.08 45.57
C PHE A 45 34.49 28.57 47.00
N HIS A 46 35.58 28.55 47.77
CA HIS A 46 35.64 28.33 49.20
C HIS A 46 35.23 29.60 49.95
N GLY A 47 34.54 29.43 51.08
CA GLY A 47 34.44 30.43 52.13
C GLY A 47 34.20 29.72 53.46
N GLY A 48 35.23 29.67 54.31
CA GLY A 48 35.09 29.38 55.73
C GLY A 48 35.25 30.68 56.53
N VAL A 49 34.66 30.71 57.74
CA VAL A 49 35.25 31.13 59.03
C VAL A 49 34.13 31.19 60.08
N SER A 50 34.54 30.96 61.33
CA SER A 50 33.87 30.52 62.55
C SER A 50 33.22 31.60 63.44
N ASP A 51 32.33 31.09 64.32
CA ASP A 51 32.01 31.44 65.72
C ASP A 51 31.32 32.74 66.13
N GLY A 52 30.33 32.57 67.04
CA GLY A 52 29.89 33.58 68.01
C GLY A 52 28.37 33.59 68.24
N GLY A 53 27.91 33.32 69.46
CA GLY A 53 26.50 33.10 69.80
C GLY A 53 25.70 34.32 70.27
N GLY A 54 24.40 34.09 70.50
CA GLY A 54 23.62 34.72 71.59
C GLY A 54 22.74 35.94 71.27
N GLY A 55 21.42 35.75 71.32
CA GLY A 55 20.50 36.61 72.08
C GLY A 55 19.82 37.82 71.40
N GLY A 56 18.48 37.77 71.34
CA GLY A 56 17.59 38.94 71.57
C GLY A 56 17.18 39.82 70.35
N PRO A 57 15.89 40.19 70.20
CA PRO A 57 15.38 41.13 69.17
C PRO A 57 15.37 42.59 69.74
N PRO A 58 14.83 43.68 69.12
CA PRO A 58 14.09 43.85 67.85
C PRO A 58 14.47 45.17 67.05
N ARG A 59 13.62 45.52 66.06
CA ARG A 59 13.24 46.87 65.55
C ARG A 59 13.88 47.46 64.29
N HIS A 60 12.96 47.78 63.37
CA HIS A 60 12.85 48.93 62.46
C HIS A 60 14.12 49.66 62.01
N HIS A 61 14.37 49.65 60.70
CA HIS A 61 14.47 50.88 59.92
C HIS A 61 14.25 50.58 58.42
N LYS A 62 13.26 51.27 57.81
CA LYS A 62 13.32 51.59 56.38
C LYS A 62 14.45 52.61 56.18
N PRO A 63 15.10 52.59 55.01
CA PRO A 63 14.97 53.77 54.16
C PRO A 63 14.63 53.39 52.71
N ASP A 64 13.78 54.22 52.13
CA ASP A 64 13.51 54.26 50.71
C ASP A 64 14.77 54.78 49.98
N HIS A 65 15.16 54.15 48.87
CA HIS A 65 15.89 54.83 47.81
C HIS A 65 15.51 54.27 46.44
N HIS A 66 15.02 55.18 45.60
CA HIS A 66 14.91 55.02 44.16
C HIS A 66 16.24 54.64 43.52
N GLY A 67 16.23 53.57 42.71
CA GLY A 67 17.28 53.23 41.78
C GLY A 67 16.70 52.48 40.59
N LYS A 68 16.61 53.15 39.44
CA LYS A 68 16.32 52.52 38.15
C LYS A 68 17.51 51.66 37.77
N GLU A 69 17.32 50.35 37.65
CA GLU A 69 18.17 49.50 36.80
C GLU A 69 17.26 48.55 36.01
N GLY A 70 17.27 48.72 34.69
CA GLY A 70 16.85 47.69 33.77
C GLY A 70 17.99 46.71 33.58
N SER A 71 17.72 45.42 33.70
CA SER A 71 18.49 44.37 33.02
C SER A 71 17.68 43.08 33.01
N SER A 72 17.76 42.41 31.88
CA SER A 72 17.14 41.15 31.49
C SER A 72 17.31 40.03 32.52
N ALA A 73 16.31 39.79 33.35
CA ALA A 73 16.13 38.49 33.98
C ALA A 73 15.33 37.59 33.02
N PHE A 74 16.02 36.98 32.05
CA PHE A 74 15.50 35.77 31.41
C PHE A 74 15.26 34.77 32.55
N SER A 75 13.99 34.56 32.93
CA SER A 75 13.63 33.66 34.01
C SER A 75 14.12 32.25 33.66
N LEU A 76 15.22 31.84 34.30
CA LEU A 76 15.76 30.48 34.20
C LEU A 76 14.67 29.44 34.47
N ALA A 77 13.69 29.76 35.32
CA ALA A 77 12.54 28.91 35.59
C ALA A 77 11.60 28.74 34.37
N ALA A 78 11.45 29.76 33.52
CA ALA A 78 10.65 29.67 32.29
C ALA A 78 11.40 28.88 31.20
N LEU A 79 12.72 29.05 31.11
CA LEU A 79 13.56 28.26 30.21
C LEU A 79 13.57 26.78 30.62
N TRP A 80 13.70 26.50 31.92
CA TRP A 80 13.71 25.14 32.46
C TRP A 80 12.36 24.44 32.29
N ARG A 81 11.23 25.15 32.46
CA ARG A 81 9.88 24.63 32.16
C ARG A 81 9.68 24.29 30.68
N LYS A 82 10.28 25.07 29.78
CA LYS A 82 10.21 24.84 28.33
C LYS A 82 11.08 23.66 27.90
N ILE A 83 12.27 23.52 28.48
CA ILE A 83 13.18 22.39 28.22
C ILE A 83 12.58 21.08 28.77
N SER A 84 12.09 21.07 30.01
CA SER A 84 11.42 19.90 30.61
C SER A 84 10.16 19.49 29.85
N GLY A 85 9.32 20.45 29.42
CA GLY A 85 8.16 20.15 28.57
C GLY A 85 8.52 19.62 27.17
N GLN A 86 9.70 19.97 26.64
CA GLN A 86 10.21 19.37 25.39
C GLN A 86 10.73 17.95 25.61
N GLU A 87 11.44 17.68 26.71
CA GLU A 87 11.90 16.34 27.07
C GLU A 87 10.73 15.38 27.30
N GLU A 88 9.67 15.80 28.00
CA GLU A 88 8.47 14.99 28.22
C GLU A 88 7.75 14.64 26.91
N ALA A 89 7.65 15.60 25.98
CA ALA A 89 7.04 15.38 24.67
C ALA A 89 7.87 14.45 23.76
N GLU A 90 9.21 14.52 23.86
CA GLU A 90 10.12 13.61 23.15
C GLU A 90 10.07 12.19 23.73
N ASP A 91 10.02 12.06 25.06
CA ASP A 91 9.88 10.77 25.75
C ASP A 91 8.54 10.09 25.43
N GLN A 92 7.46 10.87 25.32
CA GLN A 92 6.15 10.33 24.96
C GLN A 92 6.11 9.85 23.51
N LYS A 93 6.71 10.61 22.57
CA LYS A 93 6.88 10.16 21.19
C LYS A 93 7.72 8.89 21.09
N ARG A 94 8.82 8.80 21.84
CA ARG A 94 9.69 7.63 21.87
C ARG A 94 8.94 6.38 22.36
N LYS A 95 8.09 6.51 23.38
CA LYS A 95 7.24 5.40 23.87
C LYS A 95 6.21 4.97 22.84
N GLU A 96 5.55 5.90 22.15
CA GLU A 96 4.61 5.60 21.07
C GLU A 96 5.30 4.90 19.87
N GLU A 97 6.53 5.31 19.55
CA GLU A 97 7.35 4.66 18.52
C GLU A 97 7.79 3.25 18.93
N GLU A 98 8.21 3.06 20.18
CA GLU A 98 8.57 1.75 20.74
C GLU A 98 7.38 0.79 20.78
N GLU A 99 6.19 1.27 21.18
CA GLU A 99 4.96 0.47 21.19
C GLU A 99 4.56 0.03 19.78
N LYS A 100 4.64 0.93 18.81
CA LYS A 100 4.44 0.60 17.39
C LYS A 100 5.44 -0.43 16.88
N GLU A 101 6.73 -0.28 17.23
CA GLU A 101 7.76 -1.22 16.79
C GLU A 101 7.53 -2.63 17.37
N VAL A 102 7.08 -2.73 18.63
CA VAL A 102 6.71 -4.01 19.25
C VAL A 102 5.51 -4.65 18.55
N ASP A 103 4.50 -3.86 18.19
CA ASP A 103 3.31 -4.35 17.48
C ASP A 103 3.69 -4.87 16.08
N TYR A 104 4.48 -4.10 15.32
CA TYR A 104 5.00 -4.52 14.02
C TYR A 104 5.84 -5.81 14.09
N ARG A 105 6.65 -5.98 15.14
CA ARG A 105 7.44 -7.21 15.31
C ARG A 105 6.55 -8.42 15.58
N LYS A 106 5.54 -8.28 16.44
CA LYS A 106 4.58 -9.36 16.72
C LYS A 106 3.81 -9.76 15.45
N GLU A 107 3.34 -8.78 14.70
CA GLU A 107 2.64 -9.03 13.44
C GLU A 107 3.55 -9.74 12.41
N ALA A 108 4.81 -9.33 12.31
CA ALA A 108 5.79 -10.00 11.44
C ALA A 108 6.09 -11.45 11.88
N GLU A 109 6.20 -11.70 13.19
CA GLU A 109 6.38 -13.04 13.75
C GLU A 109 5.17 -13.94 13.49
N ASP A 110 3.95 -13.41 13.66
CA ASP A 110 2.70 -14.12 13.39
C ASP A 110 2.57 -14.49 11.90
N VAL A 111 2.87 -13.56 11.00
CA VAL A 111 2.90 -13.81 9.54
C VAL A 111 3.95 -14.87 9.18
N GLN A 112 5.12 -14.84 9.83
CA GLN A 112 6.17 -15.84 9.59
C GLN A 112 5.76 -17.24 10.07
N GLU A 113 5.11 -17.34 11.24
CA GLU A 113 4.63 -18.60 11.80
C GLU A 113 3.47 -19.17 10.97
N GLN A 114 2.53 -18.34 10.51
CA GLN A 114 1.49 -18.73 9.57
C GLN A 114 2.06 -19.28 8.26
N ASN A 115 3.06 -18.61 7.68
CA ASN A 115 3.76 -19.07 6.48
C ASN A 115 4.49 -20.40 6.67
N LYS A 116 5.02 -20.65 7.87
CA LYS A 116 5.63 -21.92 8.22
C LYS A 116 4.59 -23.03 8.33
N GLN A 117 3.46 -22.79 8.98
CA GLN A 117 2.36 -23.75 9.10
C GLN A 117 1.77 -24.11 7.73
N MET A 118 1.62 -23.13 6.83
CA MET A 118 1.16 -23.37 5.46
C MET A 118 2.12 -24.30 4.68
N ARG A 119 3.43 -24.09 4.78
CA ARG A 119 4.40 -25.00 4.14
C ARG A 119 4.38 -26.39 4.76
N VAL A 120 4.31 -26.50 6.08
CA VAL A 120 4.30 -27.80 6.77
C VAL A 120 3.08 -28.62 6.35
N ILE A 121 1.88 -28.03 6.32
CA ILE A 121 0.68 -28.78 5.94
C ILE A 121 0.72 -29.22 4.47
N THR A 122 1.28 -28.42 3.57
CA THR A 122 1.49 -28.82 2.16
C THR A 122 2.50 -29.95 2.02
N TRP A 123 3.61 -29.94 2.79
CA TRP A 123 4.56 -31.05 2.81
C TRP A 123 3.95 -32.35 3.38
N VAL A 124 3.11 -32.24 4.41
CA VAL A 124 2.36 -33.37 4.96
C VAL A 124 1.38 -33.91 3.92
N GLY A 125 0.66 -33.02 3.21
CA GLY A 125 -0.22 -33.38 2.09
C GLY A 125 0.52 -34.15 1.00
N LEU A 126 1.67 -33.63 0.54
CA LEU A 126 2.52 -34.28 -0.45
C LEU A 126 2.95 -35.68 -0.01
N GLY A 127 3.47 -35.82 1.21
CA GLY A 127 3.89 -37.11 1.76
C GLY A 127 2.74 -38.11 1.84
N LEU A 128 1.55 -37.65 2.23
CA LEU A 128 0.35 -38.48 2.30
C LEU A 128 -0.15 -38.90 0.92
N ASN A 129 -0.16 -37.99 -0.06
CA ASN A 129 -0.56 -38.28 -1.44
C ASN A 129 0.37 -39.29 -2.11
N ILE A 130 1.69 -39.15 -1.90
CA ILE A 130 2.68 -40.14 -2.36
C ILE A 130 2.46 -41.49 -1.68
N LEU A 131 2.24 -41.51 -0.36
CA LEU A 131 1.99 -42.74 0.39
C LEU A 131 0.70 -43.44 -0.08
N LEU A 132 -0.39 -42.70 -0.25
CA LEU A 132 -1.67 -43.21 -0.75
C LEU A 132 -1.55 -43.70 -2.20
N GLY A 133 -0.92 -42.94 -3.08
CA GLY A 133 -0.70 -43.32 -4.48
C GLY A 133 0.13 -44.60 -4.59
N THR A 134 1.22 -44.68 -3.84
CA THR A 134 2.08 -45.88 -3.78
C THR A 134 1.32 -47.08 -3.20
N GLY A 135 0.59 -46.89 -2.10
CA GLY A 135 -0.22 -47.94 -1.48
C GLY A 135 -1.31 -48.48 -2.40
N LYS A 136 -2.01 -47.61 -3.13
CA LYS A 136 -3.03 -48.01 -4.12
C LYS A 136 -2.42 -48.66 -5.35
N ALA A 137 -1.27 -48.18 -5.84
CA ALA A 137 -0.56 -48.79 -6.96
C ALA A 137 -0.04 -50.20 -6.60
N ILE A 138 0.49 -50.39 -5.39
CA ILE A 138 0.87 -51.71 -4.88
C ILE A 138 -0.39 -52.57 -4.73
N ALA A 139 -1.47 -52.05 -4.14
CA ALA A 139 -2.71 -52.80 -4.00
C ALA A 139 -3.26 -53.25 -5.35
N GLY A 140 -3.20 -52.41 -6.39
CA GLY A 140 -3.62 -52.73 -7.76
C GLY A 140 -2.68 -53.69 -8.51
N THR A 141 -1.35 -53.57 -8.34
CA THR A 141 -0.36 -54.42 -9.03
C THR A 141 -0.06 -55.74 -8.32
N VAL A 142 -0.11 -55.80 -6.99
CA VAL A 142 -0.02 -57.04 -6.21
C VAL A 142 -1.29 -57.88 -6.39
N SER A 143 -2.44 -57.25 -6.63
CA SER A 143 -3.62 -57.96 -7.16
C SER A 143 -3.50 -58.39 -8.62
N ALA A 144 -2.43 -58.00 -9.33
CA ALA A 144 -2.11 -58.48 -10.69
C ALA A 144 -1.04 -59.60 -10.69
N ALA A 145 -0.64 -60.13 -9.52
CA ALA A 145 0.15 -61.35 -9.47
C ALA A 145 -0.62 -62.50 -10.17
N PRO A 146 0.02 -63.33 -11.00
CA PRO A 146 -0.64 -64.24 -11.96
C PRO A 146 -1.52 -65.35 -11.36
N SER A 147 -1.77 -65.33 -10.05
CA SER A 147 -2.56 -66.32 -9.31
C SER A 147 -3.83 -65.76 -8.66
N ARG A 148 -4.11 -64.45 -8.72
CA ARG A 148 -5.41 -63.87 -8.32
C ARG A 148 -5.85 -62.81 -9.33
N MET A 149 -7.06 -62.98 -9.83
CA MET A 149 -7.68 -62.18 -10.90
C MET A 149 -8.06 -60.78 -10.39
N GLY A 150 -7.87 -59.71 -11.18
CA GLY A 150 -8.53 -58.41 -10.95
C GLY A 150 -7.68 -57.14 -11.01
N ASN A 151 -7.49 -56.55 -12.20
CA ASN A 151 -7.12 -55.14 -12.40
C ASN A 151 -8.37 -54.24 -12.28
N SER A 152 -8.59 -53.61 -11.11
CA SER A 152 -9.69 -52.64 -10.95
C SER A 152 -9.34 -51.29 -11.59
N GLN A 153 -10.16 -50.87 -12.55
CA GLN A 153 -9.94 -49.62 -13.28
C GLN A 153 -10.21 -48.40 -12.40
N ALA A 154 -11.23 -48.46 -11.53
CA ALA A 154 -11.49 -47.36 -10.60
C ALA A 154 -10.37 -47.17 -9.57
N LEU A 155 -9.72 -48.27 -9.14
CA LEU A 155 -8.57 -48.17 -8.23
C LEU A 155 -7.32 -47.63 -8.91
N VAL A 156 -7.05 -48.04 -10.15
CA VAL A 156 -5.95 -47.48 -10.96
C VAL A 156 -6.19 -45.98 -11.19
N ALA A 157 -7.41 -45.57 -11.51
CA ALA A 157 -7.79 -44.17 -11.63
C ALA A 157 -7.52 -43.37 -10.34
N ASP A 158 -7.93 -43.89 -9.19
CA ASP A 158 -7.72 -43.24 -7.88
C ASP A 158 -6.22 -43.22 -7.47
N ALA A 159 -5.42 -44.20 -7.91
CA ALA A 159 -3.96 -44.21 -7.74
C ALA A 159 -3.27 -43.15 -8.61
N VAL A 160 -3.58 -43.09 -9.90
CA VAL A 160 -3.07 -42.08 -10.85
C VAL A 160 -3.47 -40.67 -10.41
N HIS A 161 -4.70 -40.52 -9.90
CA HIS A 161 -5.17 -39.27 -9.30
C HIS A 161 -4.31 -38.86 -8.11
N SER A 162 -4.05 -39.78 -7.17
CA SER A 162 -3.21 -39.50 -5.98
C SER A 162 -1.76 -39.10 -6.34
N PHE A 163 -1.19 -39.65 -7.42
CA PHE A 163 0.11 -39.21 -7.93
C PHE A 163 0.05 -37.82 -8.59
N THR A 164 -1.03 -37.54 -9.32
CA THR A 164 -1.28 -36.22 -9.91
C THR A 164 -1.43 -35.15 -8.83
N ASP A 165 -2.08 -35.48 -7.71
CA ASP A 165 -2.16 -34.62 -6.54
C ASP A 165 -0.77 -34.35 -5.95
N GLY A 166 0.09 -35.36 -5.85
CA GLY A 166 1.48 -35.17 -5.45
C GLY A 166 2.29 -34.25 -6.37
N ILE A 167 2.11 -34.37 -7.70
CA ILE A 167 2.71 -33.42 -8.66
C ILE A 167 2.16 -32.00 -8.42
N SER A 168 0.86 -31.88 -8.18
CA SER A 168 0.19 -30.60 -7.93
C SER A 168 0.68 -29.95 -6.64
N ASP A 169 0.95 -30.73 -5.60
CA ASP A 169 1.57 -30.27 -4.35
C ASP A 169 2.98 -29.73 -4.58
N ILE A 170 3.78 -30.37 -5.44
CA ILE A 170 5.12 -29.87 -5.82
C ILE A 170 5.02 -28.52 -6.53
N VAL A 171 4.10 -28.40 -7.50
CA VAL A 171 3.84 -27.13 -8.20
C VAL A 171 3.37 -26.05 -7.21
N THR A 172 2.52 -26.43 -6.26
CA THR A 172 2.02 -25.53 -5.20
C THR A 172 3.14 -25.05 -4.28
N LEU A 173 4.03 -25.95 -3.83
CA LEU A 173 5.21 -25.60 -3.04
C LEU A 173 6.14 -24.64 -3.78
N TRP A 174 6.34 -24.86 -5.09
CA TRP A 174 7.10 -23.95 -5.94
C TRP A 174 6.41 -22.58 -6.04
N ALA A 175 5.10 -22.52 -6.26
CA ALA A 175 4.35 -21.28 -6.33
C ALA A 175 4.39 -20.49 -5.02
N ILE A 176 4.23 -21.17 -3.87
CA ILE A 176 4.38 -20.57 -2.53
C ILE A 176 5.77 -19.99 -2.34
N HIS A 177 6.81 -20.71 -2.78
CA HIS A 177 8.18 -20.20 -2.71
C HIS A 177 8.37 -18.94 -3.56
N MET A 178 7.84 -18.93 -4.79
CA MET A 178 7.94 -17.78 -5.69
C MET A 178 7.18 -16.55 -5.17
N MET A 179 5.95 -16.70 -4.66
CA MET A 179 5.14 -15.57 -4.16
C MET A 179 5.75 -14.89 -2.92
N GLN A 180 6.56 -15.62 -2.15
CA GLN A 180 7.23 -15.11 -0.95
C GLN A 180 8.49 -14.30 -1.26
N LEU A 181 8.94 -14.26 -2.52
CA LEU A 181 10.10 -13.46 -2.90
C LEU A 181 9.77 -11.96 -2.81
N PRO A 182 10.66 -11.15 -2.21
CA PRO A 182 10.43 -9.72 -2.06
C PRO A 182 10.35 -9.02 -3.43
N HIS A 183 9.74 -7.85 -3.44
CA HIS A 183 9.70 -6.95 -4.59
C HIS A 183 11.12 -6.68 -5.11
N ASN A 184 11.29 -6.70 -6.43
CA ASN A 184 12.55 -6.39 -7.08
C ASN A 184 12.29 -5.49 -8.30
N ALA A 185 13.34 -4.98 -8.94
CA ALA A 185 13.19 -4.07 -10.09
C ALA A 185 12.49 -4.72 -11.30
N GLN A 186 12.56 -6.05 -11.43
CA GLN A 186 11.88 -6.80 -12.51
C GLN A 186 10.40 -7.05 -12.19
N TYR A 187 10.04 -7.15 -10.91
CA TYR A 187 8.70 -7.38 -10.38
C TYR A 187 8.35 -6.32 -9.33
N PRO A 188 8.05 -5.07 -9.74
CA PRO A 188 7.76 -3.96 -8.81
C PRO A 188 6.47 -4.14 -8.01
N TYR A 189 5.52 -4.92 -8.54
CA TYR A 189 4.27 -5.30 -7.86
C TYR A 189 4.37 -6.66 -7.16
N GLY A 190 5.56 -7.26 -7.10
CA GLY A 190 5.81 -8.52 -6.42
C GLY A 190 5.49 -9.75 -7.28
N HIS A 191 5.54 -10.91 -6.64
CA HIS A 191 5.45 -12.22 -7.29
C HIS A 191 4.07 -12.89 -7.10
N GLY A 192 3.04 -12.13 -6.72
CA GLY A 192 1.71 -12.69 -6.40
C GLY A 192 1.09 -13.50 -7.55
N LYS A 193 1.29 -13.10 -8.81
CA LYS A 193 0.77 -13.82 -9.99
C LYS A 193 1.34 -15.25 -10.16
N PHE A 194 2.44 -15.60 -9.50
CA PHE A 194 2.97 -16.97 -9.55
C PHE A 194 2.05 -17.98 -8.85
N GLU A 195 1.24 -17.54 -7.88
CA GLU A 195 0.18 -18.36 -7.26
C GLU A 195 -0.89 -18.72 -8.30
N THR A 196 -1.37 -17.72 -9.04
CA THR A 196 -2.36 -17.90 -10.11
C THR A 196 -1.82 -18.79 -11.22
N MET A 197 -0.55 -18.62 -11.60
CA MET A 197 0.11 -19.43 -12.61
C MET A 197 0.31 -20.88 -12.15
N GLY A 198 0.70 -21.10 -10.89
CA GLY A 198 0.75 -22.43 -10.29
C GLY A 198 -0.61 -23.13 -10.30
N THR A 199 -1.67 -22.41 -9.92
CA THR A 199 -3.05 -22.91 -9.96
C THR A 199 -3.47 -23.28 -11.39
N PHE A 200 -3.08 -22.49 -12.39
CA PHE A 200 -3.34 -22.78 -13.79
C PHE A 200 -2.61 -24.06 -14.25
N LEU A 201 -1.34 -24.24 -13.86
CA LEU A 201 -0.59 -25.45 -14.18
C LEU A 201 -1.23 -26.70 -13.57
N VAL A 202 -1.64 -26.63 -12.29
CA VAL A 202 -2.38 -27.70 -11.61
C VAL A 202 -3.68 -28.02 -12.36
N ALA A 203 -4.44 -27.00 -12.75
CA ALA A 203 -5.67 -27.17 -13.51
C ALA A 203 -5.45 -27.90 -14.86
N VAL A 204 -4.39 -27.55 -15.59
CA VAL A 204 -4.03 -28.23 -16.84
C VAL A 204 -3.68 -29.71 -16.60
N THR A 205 -2.90 -30.01 -15.56
CA THR A 205 -2.57 -31.39 -15.20
C THR A 205 -3.81 -32.19 -14.81
N LEU A 206 -4.74 -31.59 -14.04
CA LEU A 206 -6.01 -32.23 -13.67
C LEU A 206 -6.86 -32.57 -14.90
N VAL A 207 -7.00 -31.65 -15.85
CA VAL A 207 -7.74 -31.91 -17.10
C VAL A 207 -7.08 -33.05 -17.88
N ALA A 208 -5.75 -33.04 -18.03
CA ALA A 208 -5.03 -34.10 -18.73
C ALA A 208 -5.24 -35.48 -18.05
N THR A 209 -5.12 -35.54 -16.72
CA THR A 209 -5.34 -36.76 -15.94
C THR A 209 -6.79 -37.24 -16.04
N GLY A 210 -7.76 -36.34 -15.91
CA GLY A 210 -9.19 -36.68 -16.02
C GLY A 210 -9.57 -37.19 -17.41
N VAL A 211 -9.03 -36.62 -18.48
CA VAL A 211 -9.20 -37.12 -19.85
C VAL A 211 -8.56 -38.51 -20.02
N GLY A 212 -7.36 -38.72 -19.48
CA GLY A 212 -6.69 -40.02 -19.52
C GLY A 212 -7.49 -41.12 -18.82
N ILE A 213 -7.97 -40.84 -17.59
CA ILE A 213 -8.83 -41.75 -16.82
C ILE A 213 -10.14 -42.02 -17.57
N GLY A 214 -10.79 -40.98 -18.09
CA GLY A 214 -12.03 -41.12 -18.85
C GLY A 214 -11.85 -41.96 -20.11
N GLY A 215 -10.75 -41.78 -20.85
CA GLY A 215 -10.42 -42.57 -22.03
C GLY A 215 -10.22 -44.05 -21.70
N HIS A 216 -9.47 -44.37 -20.63
CA HIS A 216 -9.28 -45.75 -20.17
C HIS A 216 -10.59 -46.39 -19.71
N ALA A 217 -11.47 -45.63 -19.05
CA ALA A 217 -12.78 -46.11 -18.64
C ALA A 217 -13.65 -46.45 -19.85
N VAL A 218 -13.67 -45.60 -20.89
CA VAL A 218 -14.39 -45.87 -22.15
C VAL A 218 -13.86 -47.13 -22.84
N ASP A 219 -12.54 -47.29 -22.95
CA ASP A 219 -11.93 -48.47 -23.56
C ASP A 219 -12.32 -49.77 -22.81
N SER A 220 -12.32 -49.73 -21.47
CA SER A 220 -12.77 -50.87 -20.65
C SER A 220 -14.25 -51.20 -20.84
N LEU A 221 -15.12 -50.18 -21.01
CA LEU A 221 -16.53 -50.40 -21.36
C LEU A 221 -16.69 -51.06 -22.73
N MET A 222 -15.91 -50.62 -23.73
CA MET A 222 -16.01 -51.12 -25.11
C MET A 222 -15.47 -52.54 -25.26
N ASN A 223 -14.39 -52.87 -24.54
CA ASN A 223 -13.72 -54.18 -24.64
C ASN A 223 -14.34 -55.26 -23.73
N MET A 224 -15.39 -54.94 -22.94
CA MET A 224 -15.98 -55.80 -21.90
C MET A 224 -14.91 -56.43 -20.98
N SER A 225 -13.83 -55.70 -20.70
CA SER A 225 -12.73 -56.10 -19.82
C SER A 225 -13.18 -55.97 -18.36
N THR A 226 -14.18 -56.74 -17.96
CA THR A 226 -14.76 -56.64 -16.62
C THR A 226 -14.09 -57.62 -15.68
N GLU A 227 -12.88 -57.29 -15.25
CA GLU A 227 -12.23 -58.04 -14.19
C GLU A 227 -12.87 -57.66 -12.85
N VAL A 228 -13.21 -58.67 -12.03
CA VAL A 228 -13.82 -58.42 -10.72
C VAL A 228 -12.77 -57.82 -9.78
N PRO A 229 -13.00 -56.63 -9.20
CA PRO A 229 -12.05 -55.99 -8.31
C PRO A 229 -11.75 -56.82 -7.06
N SER A 230 -10.47 -56.83 -6.64
CA SER A 230 -10.05 -57.56 -5.44
C SER A 230 -10.54 -56.89 -4.14
N ASN A 231 -10.66 -57.66 -3.05
CA ASN A 231 -10.99 -57.11 -1.72
C ASN A 231 -9.98 -56.06 -1.23
N LEU A 232 -8.74 -56.11 -1.73
CA LEU A 232 -7.70 -55.10 -1.44
C LEU A 232 -8.06 -53.74 -2.06
N ALA A 233 -8.72 -53.72 -3.22
CA ALA A 233 -9.21 -52.49 -3.84
C ALA A 233 -10.26 -51.78 -2.98
N LEU A 234 -11.18 -52.56 -2.40
CA LEU A 234 -12.22 -52.05 -1.50
C LEU A 234 -11.62 -51.43 -0.24
N TYR A 235 -10.67 -52.11 0.42
CA TYR A 235 -9.98 -51.57 1.60
C TYR A 235 -9.11 -50.35 1.25
N GLY A 236 -8.48 -50.33 0.08
CA GLY A 236 -7.72 -49.19 -0.42
C GLY A 236 -8.58 -47.95 -0.63
N ALA A 237 -9.76 -48.11 -1.25
CA ALA A 237 -10.73 -47.03 -1.45
C ALA A 237 -11.28 -46.50 -0.10
N LEU A 238 -11.63 -47.39 0.83
CA LEU A 238 -12.05 -47.01 2.18
C LEU A 238 -10.96 -46.25 2.94
N GLY A 239 -9.71 -46.71 2.86
CA GLY A 239 -8.55 -46.00 3.43
C GLY A 239 -8.40 -44.60 2.85
N SER A 240 -8.49 -44.45 1.52
CA SER A 240 -8.43 -43.15 0.83
C SER A 240 -9.46 -42.15 1.37
N ILE A 241 -10.70 -42.58 1.52
CA ILE A 241 -11.79 -41.73 2.03
C ILE A 241 -11.47 -41.23 3.44
N LEU A 242 -11.06 -42.13 4.34
CA LEU A 242 -10.73 -41.78 5.72
C LEU A 242 -9.55 -40.81 5.80
N PHE A 243 -8.49 -41.06 5.02
CA PHE A 243 -7.31 -40.19 5.00
C PHE A 243 -7.60 -38.81 4.38
N LYS A 244 -8.35 -38.73 3.27
CA LYS A 244 -8.74 -37.46 2.64
C LYS A 244 -9.66 -36.63 3.54
N GLU A 245 -10.59 -37.26 4.26
CA GLU A 245 -11.44 -36.55 5.23
C GLU A 245 -10.64 -36.06 6.45
N ALA A 246 -9.67 -36.85 6.93
CA ALA A 246 -8.75 -36.41 7.99
C ALA A 246 -7.91 -35.21 7.54
N LEU A 247 -7.41 -35.23 6.30
CA LEU A 247 -6.65 -34.12 5.71
C LEU A 247 -7.52 -32.88 5.53
N TYR A 248 -8.77 -33.02 5.09
CA TYR A 248 -9.75 -31.92 5.05
C TYR A 248 -9.86 -31.21 6.40
N HIS A 249 -10.09 -31.98 7.48
CA HIS A 249 -10.22 -31.40 8.80
C HIS A 249 -8.93 -30.76 9.31
N ALA A 250 -7.76 -31.33 9.01
CA ALA A 250 -6.47 -30.73 9.35
C ALA A 250 -6.25 -29.41 8.60
N THR A 251 -6.43 -29.41 7.28
CA THR A 251 -6.19 -28.26 6.40
C THR A 251 -7.21 -27.14 6.64
N VAL A 252 -8.49 -27.43 6.89
CA VAL A 252 -9.49 -26.39 7.27
C VAL A 252 -9.13 -25.73 8.60
N ARG A 253 -8.71 -26.50 9.62
CA ARG A 253 -8.35 -25.92 10.92
C ARG A 253 -7.17 -24.97 10.79
N ILE A 254 -6.15 -25.34 10.03
CA ILE A 254 -4.97 -24.50 9.79
C ILE A 254 -5.34 -23.31 8.91
N GLY A 255 -6.11 -23.53 7.83
CA GLY A 255 -6.58 -22.47 6.94
C GLY A 255 -7.40 -21.40 7.65
N LYS A 256 -8.31 -21.80 8.55
CA LYS A 256 -9.09 -20.85 9.38
C LYS A 256 -8.22 -20.09 10.39
N ARG A 257 -7.24 -20.74 11.01
CA ARG A 257 -6.31 -20.09 11.95
C ARG A 257 -5.37 -19.11 11.25
N ALA A 258 -4.95 -19.44 10.04
CA ALA A 258 -4.09 -18.61 9.21
C ALA A 258 -4.85 -17.56 8.38
N GLY A 259 -6.19 -17.51 8.46
CA GLY A 259 -7.00 -16.64 7.61
C GLY A 259 -6.83 -16.88 6.10
N SER A 260 -6.32 -18.04 5.70
CA SER A 260 -5.91 -18.32 4.32
C SER A 260 -7.05 -18.96 3.53
N GLU A 261 -7.67 -18.17 2.66
CA GLU A 261 -8.67 -18.67 1.71
C GLU A 261 -8.10 -19.74 0.77
N LEU A 262 -6.81 -19.64 0.42
CA LEU A 262 -6.10 -20.64 -0.39
C LEU A 262 -6.09 -22.01 0.30
N LEU A 263 -5.70 -22.06 1.58
CA LEU A 263 -5.70 -23.31 2.37
C LEU A 263 -7.11 -23.85 2.58
N ILE A 264 -8.10 -22.97 2.81
CA ILE A 264 -9.50 -23.37 2.94
C ILE A 264 -10.00 -23.98 1.63
N ALA A 265 -9.70 -23.35 0.49
CA ALA A 265 -10.02 -23.88 -0.83
C ALA A 265 -9.34 -25.23 -1.10
N ASN A 266 -8.06 -25.36 -0.76
CA ASN A 266 -7.33 -26.63 -0.89
C ASN A 266 -7.93 -27.73 0.00
N ALA A 267 -8.43 -27.38 1.18
CA ALA A 267 -9.13 -28.34 2.02
C ALA A 267 -10.44 -28.82 1.36
N TRP A 268 -11.24 -27.91 0.81
CA TRP A 268 -12.46 -28.27 0.07
C TRP A 268 -12.18 -29.12 -1.17
N HIS A 269 -11.01 -28.96 -1.78
CA HIS A 269 -10.52 -29.85 -2.83
C HIS A 269 -10.34 -31.29 -2.30
N HIS A 270 -9.63 -31.50 -1.19
CA HIS A 270 -9.52 -32.82 -0.55
C HIS A 270 -10.88 -33.46 -0.22
N ARG A 271 -11.88 -32.64 0.15
CA ARG A 271 -13.24 -33.13 0.42
C ARG A 271 -13.96 -33.56 -0.86
N THR A 272 -13.80 -32.81 -1.94
CA THR A 272 -14.33 -33.19 -3.26
C THR A 272 -13.68 -34.48 -3.76
N ASP A 273 -12.40 -34.68 -3.46
CA ASP A 273 -11.67 -35.90 -3.75
C ASP A 273 -12.09 -37.10 -2.87
N ALA A 274 -12.55 -36.85 -1.64
CA ALA A 274 -13.16 -37.90 -0.83
C ALA A 274 -14.49 -38.34 -1.44
N ILE A 275 -15.30 -37.40 -1.96
CA ILE A 275 -16.56 -37.69 -2.66
C ILE A 275 -16.29 -38.51 -3.93
N SER A 276 -15.26 -38.18 -4.72
CA SER A 276 -14.90 -38.99 -5.90
C SER A 276 -14.43 -40.40 -5.51
N SER A 277 -13.65 -40.54 -4.43
CA SER A 277 -13.29 -41.86 -3.89
C SER A 277 -14.51 -42.67 -3.39
N VAL A 278 -15.58 -42.02 -2.89
CA VAL A 278 -16.86 -42.69 -2.57
C VAL A 278 -17.54 -43.23 -3.82
N VAL A 279 -17.56 -42.45 -4.92
CA VAL A 279 -18.11 -42.92 -6.21
C VAL A 279 -17.33 -44.15 -6.71
N ALA A 280 -16.00 -44.12 -6.63
CA ALA A 280 -15.14 -45.25 -6.96
C ALA A 280 -15.43 -46.47 -6.07
N LEU A 281 -15.62 -46.29 -4.75
CA LEU A 281 -15.97 -47.35 -3.81
C LEU A 281 -17.27 -48.07 -4.21
N PHE A 282 -18.31 -47.33 -4.60
CA PHE A 282 -19.56 -47.92 -5.08
C PHE A 282 -19.37 -48.69 -6.39
N GLY A 283 -18.52 -48.20 -7.30
CA GLY A 283 -18.16 -48.91 -8.53
C GLY A 283 -17.49 -50.25 -8.25
N VAL A 284 -16.46 -50.24 -7.39
CA VAL A 284 -15.70 -51.42 -6.97
C VAL A 284 -16.62 -52.43 -6.26
N ALA A 285 -17.41 -51.97 -5.28
CA ALA A 285 -18.32 -52.83 -4.54
C ALA A 285 -19.40 -53.43 -5.46
N GLY A 286 -19.99 -52.64 -6.34
CA GLY A 286 -21.00 -53.09 -7.30
C GLY A 286 -20.48 -54.15 -8.27
N ALA A 287 -19.22 -54.01 -8.72
CA ALA A 287 -18.57 -55.01 -9.54
C ALA A 287 -18.33 -56.33 -8.78
N GLN A 288 -18.02 -56.29 -7.48
CA GLN A 288 -17.90 -57.48 -6.63
C GLN A 288 -19.23 -58.23 -6.44
N TYR A 289 -20.36 -57.52 -6.40
CA TYR A 289 -21.70 -58.13 -6.32
C TYR A 289 -22.24 -58.63 -7.67
N GLY A 290 -21.39 -58.71 -8.70
CA GLY A 290 -21.72 -59.32 -10.00
C GLY A 290 -22.11 -58.32 -11.09
N VAL A 291 -22.11 -57.02 -10.81
CA VAL A 291 -22.42 -55.97 -11.81
C VAL A 291 -21.11 -55.35 -12.32
N ALA A 292 -20.37 -56.14 -13.10
CA ALA A 292 -18.98 -55.86 -13.41
C ALA A 292 -18.73 -54.60 -14.29
N TRP A 293 -19.77 -54.06 -14.94
CA TRP A 293 -19.71 -52.80 -15.69
C TRP A 293 -19.76 -51.54 -14.79
N LEU A 294 -20.09 -51.67 -13.49
CA LEU A 294 -20.14 -50.54 -12.57
C LEU A 294 -18.76 -49.93 -12.28
N ASP A 295 -17.69 -50.73 -12.28
CA ASP A 295 -16.33 -50.23 -12.01
C ASP A 295 -15.82 -49.30 -13.14
N PRO A 296 -15.92 -49.68 -14.43
CA PRO A 296 -15.63 -48.76 -15.54
C PRO A 296 -16.54 -47.52 -15.58
N VAL A 297 -17.84 -47.66 -15.27
CA VAL A 297 -18.76 -46.50 -15.23
C VAL A 297 -18.41 -45.53 -14.10
N ALA A 298 -18.04 -46.05 -12.92
CA ALA A 298 -17.58 -45.21 -11.82
C ALA A 298 -16.27 -44.50 -12.18
N GLY A 299 -15.33 -45.19 -12.83
CA GLY A 299 -14.10 -44.58 -13.36
C GLY A 299 -14.37 -43.44 -14.34
N LEU A 300 -15.35 -43.62 -15.25
CA LEU A 300 -15.77 -42.57 -16.18
C LEU A 300 -16.39 -41.38 -15.45
N ALA A 301 -17.26 -41.62 -14.46
CA ALA A 301 -17.87 -40.57 -13.65
C ALA A 301 -16.82 -39.74 -12.90
N VAL A 302 -15.84 -40.42 -12.29
CA VAL A 302 -14.71 -39.76 -11.60
C VAL A 302 -13.87 -38.94 -12.60
N GLY A 303 -13.56 -39.49 -13.78
CA GLY A 303 -12.85 -38.76 -14.83
C GLY A 303 -13.56 -37.47 -15.24
N VAL A 304 -14.88 -37.51 -15.45
CA VAL A 304 -15.68 -36.32 -15.78
C VAL A 304 -15.66 -35.28 -14.64
N MET A 305 -15.76 -35.72 -13.38
CA MET A 305 -15.68 -34.82 -12.22
C MET A 305 -14.32 -34.10 -12.16
N ILE A 306 -13.22 -34.84 -12.37
CA ILE A 306 -11.85 -34.28 -12.36
C ILE A 306 -11.69 -33.26 -13.50
N VAL A 307 -12.13 -33.58 -14.72
CA VAL A 307 -12.07 -32.65 -15.86
C VAL A 307 -12.85 -31.37 -15.56
N LYS A 308 -14.08 -31.49 -15.05
CA LYS A 308 -14.90 -30.33 -14.70
C LYS A 308 -14.19 -29.42 -13.69
N MET A 309 -13.62 -30.01 -12.63
CA MET A 309 -12.88 -29.28 -11.62
C MET A 309 -11.65 -28.57 -12.21
N GLY A 310 -10.87 -29.26 -13.05
CA GLY A 310 -9.73 -28.67 -13.75
C GLY A 310 -10.13 -27.51 -14.67
N VAL A 311 -11.22 -27.63 -15.42
CA VAL A 311 -11.72 -26.55 -16.30
C VAL A 311 -12.19 -25.34 -15.48
N GLU A 312 -12.95 -25.54 -14.41
CA GLU A 312 -13.42 -24.44 -13.55
C GLU A 312 -12.25 -23.71 -12.88
N MET A 313 -11.28 -24.44 -12.33
CA MET A 313 -10.06 -23.88 -11.75
C MET A 313 -9.24 -23.13 -12.80
N GLY A 314 -9.01 -23.74 -13.96
CA GLY A 314 -8.24 -23.14 -15.05
C GLY A 314 -8.89 -21.85 -15.56
N MET A 315 -10.20 -21.83 -15.73
CA MET A 315 -10.95 -20.64 -16.16
C MET A 315 -10.84 -19.51 -15.13
N LYS A 316 -10.92 -19.83 -13.82
CA LYS A 316 -10.72 -18.86 -12.75
C LYS A 316 -9.30 -18.26 -12.80
N SER A 317 -8.28 -19.10 -12.95
CA SER A 317 -6.89 -18.64 -13.06
C SER A 317 -6.66 -17.79 -14.31
N VAL A 318 -7.24 -18.15 -15.46
CA VAL A 318 -7.15 -17.34 -16.69
C VAL A 318 -7.77 -15.97 -16.47
N ARG A 319 -8.97 -15.89 -15.86
CA ARG A 319 -9.62 -14.61 -15.54
C ARG A 319 -8.70 -13.73 -14.68
N GLU A 320 -8.12 -14.30 -13.63
CA GLU A 320 -7.21 -13.58 -12.74
C GLU A 320 -5.92 -13.14 -13.47
N LEU A 321 -5.33 -13.99 -14.32
CA LEU A 321 -4.15 -13.63 -15.13
C LEU A 321 -4.45 -12.48 -16.11
N THR A 322 -5.67 -12.42 -16.64
CA THR A 322 -6.15 -11.34 -17.53
C THR A 322 -6.60 -10.07 -16.79
N ASP A 323 -6.30 -9.95 -15.49
CA ASP A 323 -6.69 -8.81 -14.64
C ASP A 323 -8.21 -8.58 -14.62
N ALA A 324 -8.99 -9.67 -14.65
CA ALA A 324 -10.43 -9.59 -14.44
C ALA A 324 -10.74 -8.90 -13.10
N SER A 325 -11.82 -8.13 -13.07
CA SER A 325 -12.15 -7.37 -11.88
C SER A 325 -12.61 -8.28 -10.74
N ILE A 326 -12.45 -7.79 -9.51
CA ILE A 326 -12.99 -8.45 -8.32
C ILE A 326 -14.53 -8.42 -8.34
N GLU A 327 -15.14 -9.12 -7.39
CA GLU A 327 -16.59 -9.22 -7.26
C GLU A 327 -17.27 -7.85 -7.13
N HIS A 328 -18.39 -7.67 -7.84
CA HIS A 328 -19.11 -6.39 -7.90
C HIS A 328 -19.57 -5.91 -6.52
N ASP A 329 -19.95 -6.81 -5.61
CA ASP A 329 -20.37 -6.44 -4.27
C ASP A 329 -19.24 -5.81 -3.46
N MET A 330 -18.00 -6.29 -3.64
CA MET A 330 -16.83 -5.69 -3.01
C MET A 330 -16.52 -4.31 -3.59
N LEU A 331 -16.63 -4.14 -4.93
CA LEU A 331 -16.47 -2.83 -5.56
C LEU A 331 -17.51 -1.83 -5.05
N ASN A 332 -18.78 -2.25 -4.92
CA ASN A 332 -19.85 -1.42 -4.39
C ASN A 332 -19.63 -1.04 -2.92
N TYR A 333 -19.09 -1.96 -2.12
CA TYR A 333 -18.71 -1.69 -0.74
C TYR A 333 -17.60 -0.64 -0.66
N MET A 334 -16.54 -0.80 -1.46
CA MET A 334 -15.44 0.17 -1.55
C MET A 334 -15.93 1.55 -2.01
N GLU A 335 -16.84 1.60 -2.98
CA GLU A 335 -17.42 2.86 -3.44
C GLU A 335 -18.14 3.62 -2.32
N LYS A 336 -18.93 2.89 -1.51
CA LYS A 336 -19.61 3.48 -0.34
C LYS A 336 -18.61 4.02 0.69
N LEU A 337 -17.53 3.29 0.95
CA LEU A 337 -16.47 3.76 1.84
C LEU A 337 -15.84 5.06 1.33
N ILE A 338 -15.49 5.10 0.05
CA ILE A 338 -14.84 6.27 -0.57
C ILE A 338 -15.77 7.50 -0.56
N ARG A 339 -17.06 7.32 -0.84
CA ARG A 339 -18.07 8.40 -0.82
C ARG A 339 -18.25 9.03 0.56
N ASN A 340 -17.94 8.30 1.64
CA ASN A 340 -18.04 8.81 3.01
C ASN A 340 -16.79 9.58 3.46
N VAL A 341 -15.73 9.64 2.66
CA VAL A 341 -14.51 10.37 3.00
C VAL A 341 -14.70 11.87 2.75
N GLU A 342 -14.39 12.67 3.77
CA GLU A 342 -14.45 14.14 3.69
C GLU A 342 -13.59 14.70 2.55
N GLY A 343 -14.18 15.56 1.72
CA GLY A 343 -13.54 16.19 0.57
C GLY A 343 -13.71 15.43 -0.74
N VAL A 344 -14.26 14.22 -0.72
CA VAL A 344 -14.67 13.50 -1.92
C VAL A 344 -16.05 13.98 -2.35
N VAL A 345 -16.14 14.54 -3.55
CA VAL A 345 -17.42 14.93 -4.17
C VAL A 345 -18.08 13.71 -4.81
N GLU A 346 -17.29 12.90 -5.52
CA GLU A 346 -17.78 11.72 -6.23
C GLU A 346 -16.69 10.65 -6.36
N ALA A 347 -17.05 9.37 -6.24
CA ALA A 347 -16.21 8.24 -6.62
C ALA A 347 -16.69 7.73 -7.99
N ARG A 348 -15.87 7.84 -9.03
CA ARG A 348 -16.34 7.56 -10.40
C ARG A 348 -15.96 6.19 -10.93
N LYS A 349 -14.67 5.88 -10.84
CA LYS A 349 -14.12 4.69 -11.48
C LYS A 349 -13.21 4.00 -10.50
N ILE A 350 -13.71 2.90 -9.97
CA ILE A 350 -12.95 1.97 -9.15
C ILE A 350 -12.64 0.77 -10.04
N ARG A 351 -11.36 0.45 -10.16
CA ARG A 351 -10.89 -0.79 -10.76
C ARG A 351 -10.10 -1.50 -9.70
N ALA A 352 -10.37 -2.78 -9.52
CA ALA A 352 -9.55 -3.61 -8.67
C ALA A 352 -9.22 -4.89 -9.42
N ARG A 353 -7.98 -5.33 -9.28
CA ARG A 353 -7.45 -6.58 -9.85
C ARG A 353 -6.81 -7.40 -8.75
N LYS A 354 -6.93 -8.72 -8.86
CA LYS A 354 -6.33 -9.67 -7.92
C LYS A 354 -4.89 -9.99 -8.31
N MET A 355 -4.04 -10.17 -7.31
CA MET A 355 -2.61 -10.46 -7.40
C MET A 355 -2.28 -11.59 -6.43
N GLY A 356 -2.73 -12.81 -6.75
CA GLY A 356 -2.66 -13.93 -5.81
C GLY A 356 -3.57 -13.67 -4.60
N THR A 357 -3.02 -13.75 -3.39
CA THR A 357 -3.78 -13.54 -2.13
C THR A 357 -4.28 -12.12 -1.86
N TYR A 358 -3.77 -11.09 -2.53
CA TYR A 358 -4.18 -9.69 -2.31
C TYR A 358 -4.70 -9.02 -3.59
N SER A 359 -5.29 -7.84 -3.44
CA SER A 359 -5.83 -7.03 -4.53
C SER A 359 -5.13 -5.66 -4.60
N ILE A 360 -5.01 -5.15 -5.82
CA ILE A 360 -4.55 -3.78 -6.11
C ILE A 360 -5.73 -2.99 -6.65
N VAL A 361 -5.90 -1.77 -6.14
CA VAL A 361 -7.04 -0.91 -6.43
C VAL A 361 -6.57 0.38 -7.08
N ASP A 362 -7.19 0.73 -8.20
CA ASP A 362 -7.06 2.03 -8.85
C ASP A 362 -8.41 2.76 -8.75
N VAL A 363 -8.43 3.90 -8.06
CA VAL A 363 -9.64 4.72 -7.92
C VAL A 363 -9.44 6.12 -8.49
N LYS A 364 -10.47 6.61 -9.18
CA LYS A 364 -10.62 8.02 -9.54
C LYS A 364 -11.65 8.68 -8.63
N ILE A 365 -11.24 9.71 -7.92
CA ILE A 365 -12.11 10.54 -7.08
C ILE A 365 -12.22 11.93 -7.67
N GLN A 366 -13.39 12.53 -7.53
CA GLN A 366 -13.60 13.94 -7.78
C GLN A 366 -13.45 14.72 -6.47
N VAL A 367 -12.73 15.82 -6.50
CA VAL A 367 -12.64 16.79 -5.40
C VAL A 367 -13.02 18.18 -5.91
N ASP A 368 -13.19 19.13 -4.98
CA ASP A 368 -13.44 20.52 -5.34
C ASP A 368 -12.27 21.12 -6.15
N HIS A 369 -12.59 21.85 -7.23
CA HIS A 369 -11.61 22.35 -8.19
C HIS A 369 -10.79 23.55 -7.67
N LEU A 370 -11.20 24.19 -6.57
CA LEU A 370 -10.46 25.27 -5.91
C LEU A 370 -9.52 24.74 -4.83
N LEU A 371 -9.54 23.44 -4.53
CA LEU A 371 -8.59 22.86 -3.59
C LEU A 371 -7.16 22.95 -4.13
N SER A 372 -6.25 23.37 -3.27
CA SER A 372 -4.83 23.28 -3.57
C SER A 372 -4.40 21.83 -3.79
N VAL A 373 -3.35 21.64 -4.60
CA VAL A 373 -2.79 20.30 -4.89
C VAL A 373 -2.40 19.56 -3.59
N SER A 374 -1.90 20.28 -2.58
CA SER A 374 -1.55 19.69 -1.28
C SER A 374 -2.78 19.23 -0.50
N ALA A 375 -3.87 20.01 -0.49
CA ALA A 375 -5.13 19.63 0.17
C ALA A 375 -5.79 18.44 -0.55
N ALA A 376 -5.85 18.48 -1.88
CA ALA A 376 -6.32 17.37 -2.70
C ALA A 376 -5.52 16.08 -2.47
N HIS A 377 -4.19 16.17 -2.31
CA HIS A 377 -3.35 15.03 -1.96
C HIS A 377 -3.71 14.43 -0.59
N GLN A 378 -4.07 15.27 0.40
CA GLN A 378 -4.53 14.76 1.70
C GLN A 378 -5.87 14.02 1.59
N VAL A 379 -6.80 14.51 0.78
CA VAL A 379 -8.07 13.79 0.50
C VAL A 379 -7.76 12.43 -0.13
N ALA A 380 -6.88 12.39 -1.14
CA ALA A 380 -6.45 11.15 -1.77
C ALA A 380 -5.78 10.18 -0.76
N LYS A 381 -4.96 10.70 0.15
CA LYS A 381 -4.31 9.91 1.20
C LYS A 381 -5.33 9.32 2.18
N ARG A 382 -6.35 10.10 2.58
CA ARG A 382 -7.46 9.60 3.43
C ARG A 382 -8.18 8.46 2.72
N VAL A 383 -8.56 8.64 1.46
CA VAL A 383 -9.21 7.59 0.65
C VAL A 383 -8.35 6.32 0.59
N ARG A 384 -7.05 6.46 0.33
CA ARG A 384 -6.10 5.33 0.32
C ARG A 384 -6.11 4.59 1.66
N LEU A 385 -5.95 5.29 2.77
CA LEU A 385 -5.89 4.68 4.11
C LEU A 385 -7.23 4.05 4.50
N THR A 386 -8.36 4.71 4.25
CA THR A 386 -9.69 4.16 4.52
C THR A 386 -9.91 2.82 3.81
N LEU A 387 -9.44 2.67 2.56
CA LEU A 387 -9.56 1.42 1.84
C LEU A 387 -8.61 0.33 2.37
N LEU A 388 -7.37 0.69 2.71
CA LEU A 388 -6.40 -0.26 3.30
C LEU A 388 -6.87 -0.77 4.67
N ASP A 389 -7.44 0.11 5.51
CA ASP A 389 -7.89 -0.23 6.86
C ASP A 389 -9.19 -1.05 6.85
N ALA A 390 -10.12 -0.73 5.94
CA ALA A 390 -11.45 -1.35 5.91
C ALA A 390 -11.52 -2.65 5.08
N VAL A 391 -10.56 -2.90 4.19
CA VAL A 391 -10.56 -4.07 3.30
C VAL A 391 -9.22 -4.80 3.41
N PRO A 392 -9.09 -5.81 4.30
CA PRO A 392 -7.82 -6.50 4.57
C PRO A 392 -7.16 -7.15 3.35
N GLN A 393 -7.94 -7.48 2.31
CA GLN A 393 -7.43 -8.08 1.08
C GLN A 393 -6.77 -7.06 0.13
N VAL A 394 -6.90 -5.75 0.39
CA VAL A 394 -6.31 -4.69 -0.44
C VAL A 394 -4.93 -4.34 0.10
N ASN A 395 -3.90 -4.54 -0.73
CA ASN A 395 -2.51 -4.26 -0.34
C ASN A 395 -2.03 -2.89 -0.86
N ASP A 396 -2.55 -2.44 -2.01
CA ASP A 396 -2.16 -1.16 -2.58
C ASP A 396 -3.35 -0.44 -3.25
N VAL A 397 -3.37 0.88 -3.10
CA VAL A 397 -4.42 1.76 -3.63
C VAL A 397 -3.80 2.97 -4.31
N MET A 398 -3.99 3.07 -5.62
CA MET A 398 -3.66 4.27 -6.39
C MET A 398 -4.89 5.16 -6.50
N VAL A 399 -4.79 6.38 -5.98
CA VAL A 399 -5.87 7.38 -6.03
C VAL A 399 -5.49 8.47 -7.01
N HIS A 400 -6.28 8.60 -8.07
CA HIS A 400 -6.20 9.71 -9.00
C HIS A 400 -7.27 10.74 -8.66
N VAL A 401 -6.88 12.01 -8.62
CA VAL A 401 -7.75 13.12 -8.26
C VAL A 401 -8.12 13.89 -9.52
N ASP A 402 -9.41 13.96 -9.80
CA ASP A 402 -9.99 14.72 -10.91
C ASP A 402 -10.72 15.96 -10.34
N PRO A 403 -10.50 17.18 -10.86
CA PRO A 403 -11.27 18.36 -10.44
C PRO A 403 -12.66 18.45 -11.10
N GLU A 404 -12.89 17.70 -12.18
CA GLU A 404 -14.03 17.89 -13.08
C GLU A 404 -14.70 16.56 -13.51
N PRO A 405 -15.98 16.59 -13.93
CA PRO A 405 -16.63 15.57 -14.78
C PRO A 405 -15.79 15.15 -15.98
N PRO A 406 -15.84 13.87 -16.41
CA PRO A 406 -15.26 13.52 -17.69
C PRO A 406 -16.13 14.18 -18.75
N GLN A 407 -15.61 15.19 -19.44
CA GLN A 407 -16.30 15.75 -20.59
C GLN A 407 -16.34 14.69 -21.70
N SER A 408 -17.46 14.61 -22.43
CA SER A 408 -17.57 13.74 -23.61
C SER A 408 -16.39 14.01 -24.54
N GLN A 409 -15.84 12.96 -25.19
CA GLN A 409 -14.53 12.86 -25.88
C GLN A 409 -14.22 13.87 -27.01
N THR A 410 -14.82 15.05 -27.03
CA THR A 410 -14.72 16.03 -28.10
C THR A 410 -13.51 16.95 -27.85
N LEU A 411 -12.35 16.52 -28.38
CA LEU A 411 -11.08 17.27 -28.53
C LEU A 411 -10.33 17.59 -27.22
N GLN A 412 -9.16 16.98 -27.05
CA GLN A 412 -8.14 17.36 -26.05
C GLN A 412 -7.52 18.72 -26.41
N THR A 413 -8.31 19.79 -26.32
CA THR A 413 -7.78 21.14 -26.46
C THR A 413 -7.16 21.50 -25.13
N LEU A 414 -5.83 21.50 -25.06
CA LEU A 414 -5.13 21.98 -23.87
C LEU A 414 -5.39 23.48 -23.71
N MET A 415 -5.77 23.90 -22.50
CA MET A 415 -5.81 25.31 -22.15
C MET A 415 -4.39 25.87 -22.08
N ARG A 416 -4.27 27.20 -22.21
CA ARG A 416 -2.98 27.89 -22.16
C ARG A 416 -2.26 27.61 -20.83
N PRO A 417 -0.93 27.41 -20.84
CA PRO A 417 -0.17 27.20 -19.62
C PRO A 417 -0.23 28.39 -18.66
N GLN A 418 -0.25 28.12 -17.35
CA GLN A 418 -0.25 29.15 -16.31
C GLN A 418 0.92 30.14 -16.44
N SER A 419 2.08 29.72 -16.96
CA SER A 419 3.23 30.61 -17.16
C SER A 419 2.99 31.70 -18.19
N GLU A 420 2.23 31.43 -19.25
CA GLU A 420 1.88 32.44 -20.25
C GLU A 420 0.84 33.42 -19.69
N ILE A 421 -0.18 32.90 -18.99
CA ILE A 421 -1.19 33.71 -18.31
C ILE A 421 -0.53 34.62 -17.27
N TYR A 422 0.46 34.10 -16.54
CA TYR A 422 1.22 34.88 -15.56
C TYR A 422 1.92 36.09 -16.19
N GLN A 423 2.53 35.92 -17.37
CA GLN A 423 3.19 37.03 -18.07
C GLN A 423 2.18 38.09 -18.53
N ASP A 424 1.03 37.67 -19.06
CA ASP A 424 -0.04 38.58 -19.46
C ASP A 424 -0.58 39.36 -18.26
N VAL A 425 -0.80 38.68 -17.12
CA VAL A 425 -1.28 39.31 -15.88
C VAL A 425 -0.25 40.29 -15.34
N VAL A 426 1.03 39.92 -15.26
CA VAL A 426 2.11 40.84 -14.84
C VAL A 426 2.16 42.08 -15.74
N ALA A 427 2.11 41.91 -17.06
CA ALA A 427 2.12 43.04 -17.99
C ALA A 427 0.93 43.99 -17.79
N LYS A 428 -0.23 43.48 -17.36
CA LYS A 428 -1.41 44.30 -17.02
C LYS A 428 -1.30 44.96 -15.65
N VAL A 429 -0.74 44.27 -14.66
CA VAL A 429 -0.55 44.81 -13.30
C VAL A 429 0.54 45.88 -13.29
N ASP A 430 1.61 45.73 -14.06
CA ASP A 430 2.72 46.69 -14.17
C ASP A 430 2.30 48.05 -14.75
N LEU A 431 1.11 48.16 -15.34
CA LEU A 431 0.50 49.44 -15.71
C LEU A 431 0.15 50.31 -14.49
N PHE A 432 0.12 49.72 -13.29
CA PHE A 432 -0.23 50.36 -12.03
C PHE A 432 0.98 50.34 -11.09
N PRO A 433 1.85 51.37 -11.11
CA PRO A 433 3.13 51.37 -10.40
C PRO A 433 3.03 51.30 -8.87
N GLU A 434 1.84 51.55 -8.31
CA GLU A 434 1.56 51.50 -6.87
C GLU A 434 1.30 50.08 -6.35
N VAL A 435 1.20 49.10 -7.26
CA VAL A 435 0.77 47.73 -6.97
C VAL A 435 1.78 46.71 -7.48
N TYR A 436 1.98 45.66 -6.69
CA TYR A 436 2.82 44.52 -7.05
C TYR A 436 2.00 43.24 -7.00
N LEU A 437 2.21 42.37 -7.98
CA LEU A 437 1.67 41.02 -7.95
C LEU A 437 2.42 40.19 -6.90
N SER A 438 1.71 39.71 -5.88
CA SER A 438 2.27 38.86 -4.82
C SER A 438 2.13 37.37 -5.15
N TYR A 439 0.92 36.98 -5.55
CA TYR A 439 0.58 35.60 -5.85
C TYR A 439 -0.44 35.54 -6.99
N MET A 440 -0.39 34.46 -7.76
CA MET A 440 -1.37 34.19 -8.81
C MET A 440 -1.63 32.68 -8.91
N CYS A 441 -2.90 32.31 -8.91
CA CYS A 441 -3.34 30.94 -9.18
C CYS A 441 -4.26 30.92 -10.41
N CYS A 442 -4.14 29.87 -11.21
CA CYS A 442 -5.07 29.59 -12.29
C CYS A 442 -5.91 28.37 -11.93
N HIS A 443 -7.22 28.54 -11.92
CA HIS A 443 -8.19 27.48 -11.74
C HIS A 443 -8.83 27.16 -13.08
N TYR A 444 -8.66 25.91 -13.50
CA TYR A 444 -9.14 25.40 -14.78
C TYR A 444 -10.40 24.57 -14.48
N TYR A 445 -11.56 25.05 -14.96
CA TYR A 445 -12.83 24.38 -14.74
C TYR A 445 -13.74 24.47 -15.97
N ASN A 446 -14.18 23.35 -16.54
CA ASN A 446 -15.11 23.26 -17.66
C ASN A 446 -14.68 24.10 -18.89
N MET A 447 -13.40 24.00 -19.27
CA MET A 447 -12.78 24.81 -20.34
C MET A 447 -12.87 26.33 -20.10
N ARG A 448 -13.08 26.76 -18.85
CA ARG A 448 -13.02 28.15 -18.42
C ARG A 448 -11.84 28.34 -17.48
N LEU A 449 -11.21 29.50 -17.62
CA LEU A 449 -10.08 29.91 -16.79
C LEU A 449 -10.54 30.97 -15.80
N THR A 450 -10.38 30.66 -14.52
CA THR A 450 -10.48 31.62 -13.43
C THR A 450 -9.09 31.95 -12.94
N VAL A 451 -8.74 33.23 -12.87
CA VAL A 451 -7.45 33.68 -12.34
C VAL A 451 -7.67 34.34 -11.00
N GLU A 452 -7.00 33.83 -9.97
CA GLU A 452 -6.95 34.42 -8.64
C GLU A 452 -5.64 35.19 -8.51
N VAL A 453 -5.73 36.46 -8.10
CA VAL A 453 -4.62 37.41 -8.12
C VAL A 453 -4.54 38.10 -6.77
N ASP A 454 -3.41 37.95 -6.09
CA ASP A 454 -3.14 38.68 -4.85
C ASP A 454 -2.26 39.87 -5.14
N LEU A 455 -2.76 41.05 -4.79
CA LEU A 455 -2.10 42.33 -4.99
C LEU A 455 -1.56 42.86 -3.66
N LEU A 456 -0.33 43.36 -3.72
CA LEU A 456 0.33 44.06 -2.65
C LEU A 456 0.51 45.53 -3.01
N PHE A 457 0.15 46.42 -2.09
CA PHE A 457 0.25 47.85 -2.28
C PHE A 457 1.56 48.35 -1.68
N GLY A 458 2.28 49.19 -2.42
CA GLY A 458 3.54 49.78 -1.95
C GLY A 458 3.37 50.87 -0.90
N ASP A 459 2.18 51.47 -0.81
CA ASP A 459 1.85 52.55 0.12
C ASP A 459 1.02 52.04 1.31
N GLU A 460 1.59 52.11 2.52
CA GLU A 460 0.92 51.73 3.78
C GLU A 460 -0.23 52.66 4.16
N THR A 461 -0.34 53.82 3.52
CA THR A 461 -1.35 54.85 3.84
C THR A 461 -2.60 54.79 2.96
N ILE A 462 -2.66 53.86 2.00
CA ILE A 462 -3.80 53.75 1.09
C ILE A 462 -5.08 53.36 1.84
N SER A 463 -6.17 54.08 1.58
CA SER A 463 -7.46 53.72 2.16
C SER A 463 -8.00 52.42 1.52
N LEU A 464 -8.71 51.60 2.30
CA LEU A 464 -9.37 50.39 1.79
C LEU A 464 -10.25 50.68 0.57
N LYS A 465 -10.92 51.83 0.55
CA LYS A 465 -11.76 52.27 -0.57
C LYS A 465 -10.94 52.52 -1.85
N GLN A 466 -9.82 53.23 -1.74
CA GLN A 466 -8.92 53.46 -2.88
C GLN A 466 -8.31 52.15 -3.37
N ALA A 467 -7.90 51.27 -2.47
CA ALA A 467 -7.35 49.96 -2.82
C ALA A 467 -8.38 49.08 -3.55
N GLN A 468 -9.64 49.09 -3.11
CA GLN A 468 -10.75 48.40 -3.79
C GLN A 468 -11.07 49.01 -5.16
N GLU A 469 -11.04 50.33 -5.30
CA GLU A 469 -11.23 51.01 -6.59
C GLU A 469 -10.10 50.66 -7.58
N LEU A 470 -8.87 50.58 -7.11
CA LEU A 470 -7.72 50.17 -7.93
C LEU A 470 -7.80 48.69 -8.31
N ALA A 471 -8.14 47.82 -7.36
CA ALA A 471 -8.36 46.40 -7.61
C ALA A 471 -9.45 46.16 -8.68
N LYS A 472 -10.56 46.90 -8.65
CA LYS A 472 -11.59 46.84 -9.71
C LYS A 472 -11.07 47.25 -11.09
N LYS A 473 -10.19 48.26 -11.16
CA LYS A 473 -9.55 48.66 -12.42
C LYS A 473 -8.64 47.55 -12.95
N ILE A 474 -7.81 46.96 -12.08
CA ILE A 474 -6.92 45.85 -12.43
C ILE A 474 -7.73 44.63 -12.85
N GLN A 475 -8.83 44.32 -12.16
CA GLN A 475 -9.73 43.20 -12.49
C GLN A 475 -10.25 43.32 -13.92
N LYS A 476 -10.63 44.54 -14.34
CA LYS A 476 -11.09 44.80 -15.70
C LYS A 476 -9.99 44.56 -16.75
N GLU A 477 -8.74 44.92 -16.44
CA GLU A 477 -7.59 44.67 -17.30
C GLU A 477 -7.22 43.17 -17.39
N VAL A 478 -7.31 42.45 -16.27
CA VAL A 478 -7.06 40.99 -16.23
C VAL A 478 -8.16 40.22 -16.97
N LEU A 479 -9.43 40.60 -16.82
CA LEU A 479 -10.54 40.03 -17.59
C LEU A 479 -10.44 40.29 -19.10
N ALA A 480 -9.69 41.31 -19.52
CA ALA A 480 -9.46 41.58 -20.93
C ALA A 480 -8.38 40.66 -21.55
N ILE A 481 -7.66 39.89 -20.74
CA ILE A 481 -6.69 38.89 -21.21
C ILE A 481 -7.46 37.78 -21.94
N LYS A 482 -6.94 37.39 -23.10
CA LYS A 482 -7.52 36.31 -23.90
C LYS A 482 -7.61 35.02 -23.06
N ASP A 483 -8.75 34.35 -23.15
CA ASP A 483 -9.06 33.08 -22.49
C ASP A 483 -9.36 33.16 -20.98
N VAL A 484 -9.17 34.32 -20.32
CA VAL A 484 -9.59 34.55 -18.94
C VAL A 484 -11.10 34.81 -18.90
N HIS A 485 -11.84 33.98 -18.17
CA HIS A 485 -13.30 34.06 -18.05
C HIS A 485 -13.75 34.70 -16.74
N HIS A 486 -12.99 34.45 -15.67
CA HIS A 486 -13.21 35.03 -14.36
C HIS A 486 -11.89 35.50 -13.75
N ALA A 487 -11.93 36.56 -12.96
CA ALA A 487 -10.77 37.09 -12.29
C ALA A 487 -11.16 37.52 -10.88
N ASP A 488 -10.57 36.89 -9.88
CA ASP A 488 -10.71 37.24 -8.48
C ASP A 488 -9.46 37.99 -8.04
N ILE A 489 -9.65 39.19 -7.50
CA ILE A 489 -8.54 40.03 -7.02
C ILE A 489 -8.65 40.19 -5.53
N MET A 490 -7.64 39.71 -4.82
CA MET A 490 -7.48 39.96 -3.40
C MET A 490 -6.50 41.10 -3.17
N VAL A 491 -6.83 41.92 -2.18
CA VAL A 491 -6.05 43.08 -1.78
C VAL A 491 -5.42 42.78 -0.43
N ASN A 492 -4.09 42.67 -0.40
CA ASN A 492 -3.34 42.52 0.84
C ASN A 492 -2.78 43.89 1.25
N LEU A 493 -3.32 44.43 2.34
CA LEU A 493 -2.92 45.74 2.90
C LEU A 493 -1.77 45.62 3.92
N THR A 494 -1.29 44.41 4.20
CA THR A 494 -0.27 44.16 5.24
C THR A 494 1.09 43.86 4.61
N LEU A 495 1.93 44.90 4.50
CA LEU A 495 3.31 44.80 4.01
C LEU A 495 4.21 43.90 4.90
N GLN A 496 3.94 43.80 6.21
CA GLN A 496 4.77 43.00 7.14
C GLN A 496 4.70 41.48 6.91
N SER A 497 3.55 40.94 6.51
CA SER A 497 3.41 39.50 6.19
C SER A 497 4.01 39.19 4.83
N ALA A 498 3.81 40.08 3.85
CA ALA A 498 4.21 39.83 2.48
C ALA A 498 5.69 40.08 2.20
N ASN A 499 6.37 41.01 2.91
CA ASN A 499 7.84 41.08 2.85
C ASN A 499 8.49 39.82 3.46
N LYS A 500 7.96 39.32 4.58
CA LYS A 500 8.45 38.06 5.19
C LYS A 500 8.18 36.85 4.30
N GLU A 501 7.03 36.79 3.64
CA GLU A 501 6.68 35.72 2.71
C GLU A 501 7.50 35.80 1.42
N ARG A 502 7.79 37.00 0.93
CA ARG A 502 8.70 37.25 -0.20
C ARG A 502 10.15 36.87 0.14
N GLU A 503 10.63 37.22 1.34
CA GLU A 503 11.93 36.77 1.87
C GLU A 503 11.98 35.25 1.99
N TRP A 504 10.92 34.63 2.50
CA TRP A 504 10.81 33.18 2.64
C TRP A 504 10.81 32.47 1.28
N ASN A 505 10.01 32.95 0.31
CA ASN A 505 9.94 32.39 -1.04
C ASN A 505 11.25 32.59 -1.82
N ASN A 506 11.90 33.75 -1.68
CA ASN A 506 13.22 33.99 -2.25
C ASN A 506 14.28 33.08 -1.62
N TRP A 507 14.23 32.88 -0.30
CA TRP A 507 15.11 31.96 0.41
C TRP A 507 14.89 30.51 -0.08
N ILE A 508 13.65 30.03 -0.20
CA ILE A 508 13.33 28.71 -0.77
C ILE A 508 13.87 28.57 -2.19
N LYS A 509 13.70 29.60 -3.04
CA LYS A 509 14.19 29.61 -4.42
C LYS A 509 15.72 29.53 -4.47
N GLN A 510 16.41 30.26 -3.59
CA GLN A 510 17.87 30.18 -3.45
C GLN A 510 18.33 28.79 -2.96
N GLN A 511 17.64 28.19 -1.99
CA GLN A 511 17.93 26.83 -1.52
C GLN A 511 17.78 25.79 -2.63
N ARG A 512 16.72 25.89 -3.43
CA ARG A 512 16.49 24.99 -4.58
C ARG A 512 17.56 25.16 -5.67
N MET A 513 17.94 26.40 -6.00
CA MET A 513 19.01 26.66 -6.96
C MET A 513 20.37 26.16 -6.47
N MET A 514 20.69 26.35 -5.18
CA MET A 514 21.92 25.79 -4.61
C MET A 514 21.92 24.27 -4.60
N ARG A 515 20.80 23.63 -4.25
CA ARG A 515 20.68 22.16 -4.27
C ARG A 515 20.88 21.60 -5.67
N ALA A 516 20.29 22.23 -6.68
CA ALA A 516 20.51 21.87 -8.09
C ALA A 516 21.99 22.05 -8.51
N ARG A 517 22.63 23.13 -8.06
CA ARG A 517 24.06 23.39 -8.35
C ARG A 517 25.00 22.39 -7.65
N MET A 518 24.68 22.00 -6.42
CA MET A 518 25.40 20.96 -5.67
C MET A 518 25.28 19.58 -6.34
N GLU A 519 24.13 19.27 -6.93
CA GLU A 519 23.88 18.05 -7.70
C GLU A 519 24.65 18.07 -9.04
N GLU A 520 24.75 19.23 -9.72
CA GLU A 520 25.54 19.40 -10.94
C GLU A 520 27.07 19.32 -10.70
N GLU A 521 27.56 19.90 -9.60
CA GLU A 521 29.01 19.95 -9.30
C GLU A 521 29.55 18.68 -8.60
N GLY A 522 28.70 17.66 -8.40
CA GLY A 522 29.12 16.34 -7.93
C GLY A 522 29.84 16.35 -6.57
N GLY A 523 29.49 17.29 -5.68
CA GLY A 523 30.02 17.40 -4.32
C GLY A 523 31.49 17.77 -4.19
N LYS A 524 32.15 18.28 -5.24
CA LYS A 524 33.60 18.59 -5.22
C LYS A 524 33.99 20.04 -4.90
N GLY A 525 33.03 20.91 -4.58
CA GLY A 525 33.27 22.34 -4.28
C GLY A 525 32.74 22.79 -2.93
N LEU A 526 33.08 22.11 -1.82
CA LEU A 526 32.54 22.48 -0.49
C LEU A 526 33.29 23.63 0.22
N GLY A 527 34.43 24.09 -0.32
CA GLY A 527 35.31 25.05 0.36
C GLY A 527 34.92 26.52 0.22
N ASP A 528 34.31 26.90 -0.91
CA ASP A 528 34.09 28.32 -1.28
C ASP A 528 32.61 28.74 -1.29
N LEU A 529 31.68 27.82 -1.01
CA LEU A 529 30.26 28.18 -0.88
C LEU A 529 30.03 28.84 0.49
N LYS A 530 29.85 30.17 0.48
CA LYS A 530 29.26 30.90 1.62
C LYS A 530 27.93 30.23 1.99
N LEU A 531 27.88 29.63 3.18
CA LEU A 531 26.64 29.12 3.76
C LEU A 531 25.58 30.25 3.80
N PRO A 532 24.30 29.92 3.52
CA PRO A 532 23.27 30.93 3.35
C PRO A 532 22.99 31.68 4.65
N LEU A 533 22.49 32.90 4.49
CA LEU A 533 21.86 33.69 5.55
C LEU A 533 20.87 32.81 6.34
N SER A 534 20.86 33.00 7.67
CA SER A 534 19.91 32.40 8.60
C SER A 534 18.48 32.44 8.03
N PRO A 535 17.63 31.42 8.28
CA PRO A 535 16.23 31.50 7.88
C PRO A 535 15.62 32.80 8.44
N PRO A 536 14.77 33.50 7.66
CA PRO A 536 14.03 34.65 8.17
C PRO A 536 13.30 34.24 9.46
N SER A 537 13.27 35.12 10.47
CA SER A 537 12.53 34.86 11.71
C SER A 537 11.08 34.49 11.37
N LEU A 538 10.58 33.37 11.92
CA LEU A 538 9.20 32.94 11.73
C LEU A 538 8.23 34.11 11.93
N PRO A 539 7.13 34.19 11.16
CA PRO A 539 6.08 35.14 11.45
C PRO A 539 5.68 34.95 12.91
N SER A 540 5.82 36.00 13.72
CA SER A 540 5.21 36.05 15.02
C SER A 540 3.71 36.05 14.77
N PHE A 541 3.10 34.87 14.75
CA PHE A 541 1.68 34.77 14.98
C PHE A 541 1.43 35.54 16.28
N PRO A 542 0.44 36.44 16.36
CA PRO A 542 -0.02 36.90 17.67
C PRO A 542 -0.24 35.62 18.47
N ALA A 543 0.42 35.52 19.63
CA ALA A 543 0.25 34.38 20.50
C ALA A 543 -1.25 34.14 20.57
N ILE A 544 -1.70 32.99 20.07
CA ILE A 544 -3.03 32.51 20.37
C ILE A 544 -3.03 32.57 21.90
N ARG A 545 -3.74 33.55 22.47
CA ARG A 545 -4.08 33.47 23.89
C ARG A 545 -4.68 32.09 23.99
N GLU A 546 -3.99 31.21 24.71
CA GLU A 546 -4.57 29.94 25.13
C GLU A 546 -5.97 30.29 25.60
N ALA A 547 -6.97 29.90 24.81
CA ALA A 547 -8.32 29.88 25.31
C ALA A 547 -8.20 28.93 26.50
N GLU A 548 -8.33 29.49 27.70
CA GLU A 548 -8.41 28.72 28.94
C GLU A 548 -9.45 27.63 28.69
N TYR A 549 -8.97 26.41 28.44
CA TYR A 549 -9.81 25.24 28.44
C TYR A 549 -10.29 25.10 29.89
N PRO A 550 -11.60 25.20 30.17
CA PRO A 550 -12.07 24.86 31.49
C PRO A 550 -11.88 23.35 31.66
N GLN A 551 -10.88 23.00 32.46
CA GLN A 551 -10.73 21.69 33.09
C GLN A 551 -12.05 21.35 33.82
N GLY A 552 -12.86 20.42 33.30
CA GLY A 552 -14.18 20.20 33.90
C GLY A 552 -15.10 19.13 33.32
N ARG A 553 -14.68 17.86 33.40
CA ARG A 553 -15.49 16.62 33.56
C ARG A 553 -16.25 15.99 32.36
N PRO A 554 -16.39 14.64 32.38
CA PRO A 554 -16.83 13.82 31.26
C PRO A 554 -18.36 13.63 31.24
N GLY A 555 -18.95 13.55 30.05
CA GLY A 555 -20.33 13.07 29.93
C GLY A 555 -21.07 13.57 28.68
N HIS A 556 -21.38 12.59 27.83
CA HIS A 556 -22.60 12.50 27.02
C HIS A 556 -22.77 13.30 25.71
N MET A 557 -23.11 12.47 24.70
CA MET A 557 -24.02 12.68 23.58
C MET A 557 -23.50 13.32 22.30
N TRP A 558 -23.14 12.41 21.39
CA TRP A 558 -23.43 12.49 19.96
C TRP A 558 -24.86 12.98 19.68
N LYS A 559 -24.97 13.98 18.81
CA LYS A 559 -26.07 14.13 17.85
C LYS A 559 -25.60 14.92 16.64
#